data_AF-A0A2M8G0X8-F1
#
_entry.id   AF-A0A2M8G0X8-F1
#
_cell.length_a   1.000
_cell.length_b   1.000
_cell.length_c   1.000
_cell.angle_alpha   90.00
_cell.angle_beta   90.00
_cell.angle_gamma   90.00
#
_symmetry.space_group_name_H-M   'P 1'
#
loop_
_entity.id
_entity.type
_entity.pdbx_description
1 polymer ?
#
loop_
_entity_poly.entity_id
_entity_poly.type
_entity_poly.pdbx_seq_one_letter_code
_entity_poly.pdbx_strand_id
1 'polypeptide(L)'
;MIAAQTPLEQIKGVGPRFLTRLHKLGLNTVRDLLYHFPSRYEDWSEIVPIADLKPGDMKTIQADVRKIKMNRAWHKRMFVIEALLGDASGTIPAVWFNQTYIKNTLKPGVIANFSGKAAL
;
A
#
# COMPACT_ATOMS: atom_id res chain seq x y z
N MET A 1 6.15 -20.25 -26.50
CA MET A 1 4.70 -19.95 -26.61
C MET A 1 4.08 -20.24 -25.26
N ILE A 2 3.42 -19.28 -24.61
CA ILE A 2 2.71 -19.51 -23.34
C ILE A 2 1.27 -19.90 -23.70
N ALA A 3 0.81 -21.03 -23.18
CA ALA A 3 -0.54 -21.54 -23.37
C ALA A 3 -1.28 -21.63 -22.03
N ALA A 4 -2.59 -21.81 -22.07
CA ALA A 4 -3.43 -21.89 -20.86
C ALA A 4 -2.96 -23.02 -19.90
N GLN A 5 -2.51 -24.14 -20.44
CA GLN A 5 -2.03 -25.29 -19.65
C GLN A 5 -0.54 -25.23 -19.31
N THR A 6 0.16 -24.14 -19.67
CA THR A 6 1.58 -23.98 -19.31
C THR A 6 1.70 -23.93 -17.78
N PRO A 7 2.56 -24.77 -17.17
CA PRO A 7 2.83 -24.72 -15.73
C PRO A 7 3.44 -23.38 -15.32
N LEU A 8 3.06 -22.87 -14.14
CA LEU A 8 3.57 -21.59 -13.64
C LEU A 8 5.09 -21.58 -13.43
N GLU A 9 5.70 -22.75 -13.25
CA GLU A 9 7.15 -22.95 -13.10
C GLU A 9 7.94 -22.53 -14.34
N GLN A 10 7.31 -22.58 -15.52
CA GLN A 10 7.92 -22.20 -16.80
C GLN A 10 7.76 -20.70 -17.09
N ILE A 11 7.06 -19.96 -16.22
CA ILE A 11 6.81 -18.53 -16.40
C ILE A 11 7.96 -17.72 -15.80
N LYS A 12 8.65 -16.97 -16.67
CA LYS A 12 9.73 -16.06 -16.26
C LYS A 12 9.20 -15.06 -15.22
N GLY A 13 9.87 -14.99 -14.07
CA GLY A 13 9.49 -14.14 -12.94
C GLY A 13 8.79 -14.89 -11.81
N VAL A 14 8.29 -16.11 -12.04
CA VAL A 14 7.69 -16.97 -11.00
C VAL A 14 8.76 -17.86 -10.39
N GLY A 15 9.51 -17.31 -9.42
CA GLY A 15 10.55 -18.06 -8.72
C GLY A 15 9.99 -19.08 -7.71
N PRO A 16 10.84 -19.99 -7.17
CA PRO A 16 10.42 -21.07 -6.25
C PRO A 16 9.60 -20.59 -5.05
N ARG A 17 9.94 -19.42 -4.48
CA ARG A 17 9.20 -18.84 -3.35
C ARG A 17 7.77 -18.45 -3.70
N PHE A 18 7.54 -17.97 -4.93
CA PHE A 18 6.21 -17.63 -5.40
C PHE A 18 5.43 -18.88 -5.78
N LEU A 19 6.07 -19.86 -6.43
CA LEU A 19 5.45 -21.16 -6.77
C LEU A 19 4.86 -21.85 -5.55
N THR A 20 5.61 -21.96 -4.44
CA THR A 20 5.09 -22.58 -3.21
C THR A 20 3.84 -21.87 -2.69
N ARG A 21 3.73 -20.55 -2.85
CA ARG A 21 2.55 -19.78 -2.41
C ARG A 21 1.38 -19.95 -3.38
N LEU A 22 1.65 -19.95 -4.68
CA LEU A 22 0.64 -20.15 -5.72
C LEU A 22 0.03 -21.55 -5.65
N HIS A 23 0.86 -22.58 -5.44
CA HIS A 23 0.38 -23.96 -5.28
C HIS A 23 -0.49 -24.12 -4.01
N LYS A 24 -0.16 -23.41 -2.92
CA LYS A 24 -1.00 -23.37 -1.72
C LYS A 24 -2.38 -22.74 -1.96
N LEU A 25 -2.48 -21.86 -2.95
CA LEU A 25 -3.75 -21.28 -3.42
C LEU A 25 -4.46 -22.17 -4.47
N GLY A 26 -3.90 -23.35 -4.79
CA GLY A 26 -4.42 -24.24 -5.83
C GLY A 26 -4.11 -23.81 -7.26
N LEU A 27 -3.19 -22.86 -7.46
CA LEU A 27 -2.85 -22.31 -8.77
C LEU A 27 -1.61 -23.01 -9.33
N ASN A 28 -1.75 -23.78 -10.40
CA ASN A 28 -0.67 -24.59 -10.98
C ASN A 28 -0.33 -24.19 -12.42
N THR A 29 -1.32 -23.67 -13.15
CA THR A 29 -1.21 -23.32 -14.57
C THR A 29 -1.52 -21.85 -14.83
N VAL A 30 -1.18 -21.37 -16.02
CA VAL A 30 -1.54 -20.02 -16.49
C VAL A 30 -3.06 -19.81 -16.47
N ARG A 31 -3.84 -20.84 -16.83
CA ARG A 31 -5.30 -20.81 -16.75
C ARG A 31 -5.76 -20.49 -15.33
N ASP A 32 -5.26 -21.23 -14.34
CA ASP A 32 -5.67 -21.06 -12.95
C ASP A 32 -5.42 -19.62 -12.48
N LEU A 33 -4.28 -19.05 -12.85
CA LEU A 33 -3.92 -17.67 -12.52
C LEU A 33 -4.83 -16.64 -13.20
N LEU A 34 -5.18 -16.84 -14.48
CA LEU A 34 -6.08 -15.95 -15.22
C LEU A 34 -7.51 -15.95 -14.66
N TYR A 35 -7.95 -17.08 -14.10
CA TYR A 35 -9.26 -17.22 -13.44
C TYR A 35 -9.21 -16.97 -11.93
N HIS A 36 -8.05 -16.57 -11.39
CA HIS A 36 -7.92 -16.15 -9.99
C HIS A 36 -8.26 -14.67 -9.85
N PHE A 37 -9.56 -14.36 -9.77
CA PHE A 37 -10.03 -12.98 -9.66
C PHE A 37 -9.64 -12.33 -8.31
N PRO A 38 -9.36 -11.01 -8.30
CA PRO A 38 -9.15 -10.27 -7.05
C PRO A 38 -10.32 -10.41 -6.09
N SER A 39 -10.03 -10.54 -4.80
CA SER A 39 -11.07 -10.55 -3.74
C SER A 39 -11.67 -9.16 -3.49
N ARG A 40 -10.94 -8.11 -3.87
CA ARG A 40 -11.35 -6.71 -3.75
C ARG A 40 -10.71 -5.90 -4.87
N TYR A 41 -11.46 -4.96 -5.41
CA TYR A 41 -10.95 -3.87 -6.24
C TYR A 41 -10.90 -2.61 -5.36
N GLU A 42 -9.73 -2.00 -5.26
CA GLU A 42 -9.58 -0.70 -4.61
C GLU A 42 -9.51 0.37 -5.68
N ASP A 43 -10.36 1.39 -5.56
CA ASP A 43 -10.37 2.53 -6.46
C ASP A 43 -9.60 3.70 -5.83
N TRP A 44 -8.56 4.15 -6.52
CA TRP A 44 -7.73 5.28 -6.10
C TRP A 44 -7.85 6.47 -7.07
N SER A 45 -8.85 6.45 -7.96
CA SER A 45 -9.08 7.52 -8.95
C SER A 45 -9.59 8.81 -8.32
N GLU A 46 -10.36 8.72 -7.23
CA GLU A 46 -10.90 9.87 -6.52
C GLU A 46 -9.88 10.42 -5.51
N ILE A 47 -9.29 11.55 -5.87
CA ILE A 47 -8.43 12.36 -5.00
C ILE A 47 -9.27 13.48 -4.42
N VAL A 48 -9.36 13.53 -3.10
CA VAL A 48 -10.10 14.58 -2.37
C VAL A 48 -9.14 15.50 -1.61
N PRO A 49 -9.52 16.77 -1.37
CA PRO A 49 -8.83 17.63 -0.42
C PRO A 49 -8.85 17.03 0.99
N ILE A 50 -7.83 17.32 1.79
CA ILE A 50 -7.74 16.90 3.19
C ILE A 50 -8.96 17.40 3.99
N ALA A 51 -9.44 18.61 3.72
CA ALA A 51 -10.60 19.20 4.41
C ALA A 51 -11.91 18.42 4.20
N ASP A 52 -12.01 17.62 3.12
CA ASP A 52 -13.21 16.85 2.79
C ASP A 52 -13.20 15.43 3.39
N LEU A 53 -12.11 15.05 4.07
CA LEU A 53 -12.00 13.76 4.73
C LEU A 53 -12.92 13.69 5.95
N LYS A 54 -13.72 12.62 6.03
CA LYS A 54 -14.54 12.31 7.21
C LYS A 54 -13.99 11.07 7.92
N PRO A 55 -14.17 10.95 9.25
CA PRO A 55 -13.85 9.73 9.98
C PRO A 55 -14.48 8.50 9.33
N GLY A 56 -13.66 7.50 9.04
CA GLY A 56 -14.10 6.26 8.43
C GLY A 56 -14.04 6.23 6.90
N ASP A 57 -13.80 7.36 6.24
CA ASP A 57 -13.61 7.41 4.79
C ASP A 57 -12.40 6.57 4.35
N MET A 58 -12.56 5.85 3.26
CA MET A 58 -11.48 5.20 2.50
C MET A 58 -11.28 5.98 1.22
N LYS A 59 -10.42 7.00 1.26
CA LYS A 59 -10.20 7.93 0.14
C LYS A 59 -8.71 8.16 -0.08
N THR A 60 -8.40 8.73 -1.23
CA THR A 60 -7.04 9.13 -1.60
C THR A 60 -6.91 10.65 -1.45
N ILE A 61 -5.80 11.10 -0.90
CA ILE A 61 -5.40 12.51 -0.89
C ILE A 61 -4.09 12.67 -1.64
N GLN A 62 -3.89 13.83 -2.27
CA GLN A 62 -2.58 14.23 -2.78
C GLN A 62 -2.03 15.32 -1.86
N ALA A 63 -0.85 15.08 -1.29
CA ALA A 63 -0.30 15.96 -0.28
C ALA A 63 1.22 16.02 -0.36
N ASP A 64 1.78 17.15 0.06
CA ASP A 64 3.20 17.32 0.30
C ASP A 64 3.56 16.82 1.71
N VAL A 65 4.68 16.12 1.84
CA VAL A 65 5.21 15.75 3.15
C VAL A 65 5.86 16.99 3.76
N ARG A 66 5.27 17.55 4.82
CA ARG A 66 5.82 18.73 5.51
C ARG A 66 6.87 18.34 6.54
N LYS A 67 6.60 17.30 7.32
CA LYS A 67 7.49 16.77 8.36
C LYS A 67 7.35 15.27 8.45
N ILE A 68 8.42 14.58 8.82
CA ILE A 68 8.39 13.14 9.11
C ILE A 68 9.24 12.85 10.33
N LYS A 69 8.70 12.06 11.27
CA LYS A 69 9.40 11.63 12.49
C LYS A 69 9.25 10.13 12.66
N MET A 70 10.27 9.52 13.24
CA MET A 70 10.26 8.10 13.60
C MET A 70 10.44 8.02 15.11
N ASN A 71 9.44 7.49 15.79
CA ASN A 71 9.44 7.30 17.22
C ASN A 71 9.44 5.80 17.54
N ARG A 72 10.06 5.41 18.65
CA ARG A 72 9.93 4.05 19.18
C ARG A 72 8.83 4.06 20.25
N ALA A 73 7.78 3.28 20.04
CA ALA A 73 6.72 3.17 21.02
C ALA A 73 7.26 2.50 22.29
N TRP A 74 7.20 3.22 23.40
CA TRP A 74 7.78 2.84 24.70
C TRP A 74 7.33 1.45 25.17
N HIS A 75 6.03 1.16 25.10
CA HIS A 75 5.45 -0.10 25.62
C HIS A 75 5.44 -1.28 24.64
N LYS A 76 5.47 -1.04 23.33
CA LYS A 76 5.23 -2.09 22.31
C LYS A 76 6.48 -2.54 21.54
N ARG A 77 7.68 -2.06 21.89
CA ARG A 77 8.95 -2.33 21.19
C ARG A 77 8.85 -2.16 19.66
N MET A 78 7.95 -1.29 19.18
CA MET A 78 7.68 -1.10 17.74
C MET A 78 8.05 0.31 17.29
N PHE A 79 8.42 0.46 16.03
CA PHE A 79 8.62 1.76 15.42
C PHE A 79 7.31 2.33 14.90
N VAL A 80 7.09 3.62 15.13
CA VAL A 80 5.96 4.39 14.62
C VAL A 80 6.53 5.53 13.80
N ILE A 81 6.18 5.58 12.51
CA ILE A 81 6.49 6.72 11.66
C ILE A 81 5.25 7.58 11.58
N GLU A 82 5.43 8.87 11.83
CA GLU A 82 4.38 9.86 11.70
C GLU A 82 4.85 10.94 10.73
N ALA A 83 4.10 11.17 9.67
CA ALA A 83 4.33 12.25 8.72
C ALA A 83 3.19 13.26 8.80
N LEU A 84 3.54 14.54 8.84
CA LEU A 84 2.57 15.61 8.66
C LEU A 84 2.43 15.85 7.16
N LEU A 85 1.28 15.49 6.62
CA LEU A 85 0.91 15.73 5.24
C LEU A 85 0.16 17.05 5.13
N GLY A 86 0.35 17.77 4.03
CA GLY A 86 -0.37 18.99 3.77
C GLY A 86 -0.79 19.15 2.33
N ASP A 87 -1.88 19.87 2.14
CA ASP A 87 -2.35 20.34 0.84
C ASP A 87 -2.80 21.81 0.98
N ALA A 88 -3.50 22.33 -0.04
CA ALA A 88 -4.04 23.68 0.00
C ALA A 88 -5.20 23.85 1.02
N SER A 89 -5.85 22.76 1.43
CA SER A 89 -7.03 22.76 2.28
C SER A 89 -6.71 22.58 3.77
N GLY A 90 -5.60 21.93 4.11
CA GLY A 90 -5.21 21.71 5.50
C GLY A 90 -3.99 20.81 5.69
N THR A 91 -3.91 20.22 6.87
CA THR A 91 -2.87 19.25 7.23
C THR A 91 -3.45 18.06 7.97
N ILE A 92 -2.91 16.87 7.74
CA ILE A 92 -3.31 15.64 8.42
C ILE A 92 -2.09 14.80 8.80
N PRO A 93 -2.04 14.22 10.01
CA PRO A 93 -1.00 13.25 10.36
C PRO A 93 -1.29 11.90 9.70
N ALA A 94 -0.30 11.33 9.02
CA ALA A 94 -0.31 9.95 8.55
C ALA A 94 0.63 9.11 9.42
N VAL A 95 0.16 7.93 9.83
CA VAL A 95 0.87 7.06 10.79
C VAL A 95 1.08 5.67 10.18
N TRP A 96 2.34 5.20 10.21
CA TRP A 96 2.71 3.85 9.80
C TRP A 96 3.32 3.09 10.98
N PHE A 97 2.82 1.88 11.20
CA PHE A 97 3.26 1.00 12.26
C PHE A 97 4.28 -0.03 11.74
N ASN A 98 5.46 -0.07 12.34
CA ASN A 98 6.54 -1.01 12.05
C ASN A 98 7.04 -1.02 10.58
N GLN A 99 6.85 0.09 9.86
CA GLN A 99 7.27 0.22 8.45
C GLN A 99 8.44 1.20 8.30
N THR A 100 9.59 0.89 8.92
CA THR A 100 10.73 1.84 9.00
C THR A 100 11.26 2.32 7.64
N TYR A 101 11.05 1.55 6.57
CA TYR A 101 11.45 1.91 5.21
C TYR A 101 10.79 3.19 4.69
N ILE A 102 9.58 3.54 5.19
CA ILE A 102 8.83 4.72 4.76
C ILE A 102 9.63 6.01 4.99
N LYS A 103 10.48 6.07 6.02
CA LYS A 103 11.35 7.22 6.29
C LYS A 103 12.38 7.44 5.17
N ASN A 104 12.81 6.38 4.49
CA ASN A 104 13.79 6.49 3.42
C ASN A 104 13.14 6.89 2.09
N THR A 105 11.86 6.55 1.91
CA THR A 105 11.07 6.85 0.70
C THR A 105 10.42 8.23 0.76
N LEU A 106 9.81 8.59 1.90
CA LEU A 106 9.14 9.88 2.09
C LEU A 106 10.10 10.88 2.72
N LYS A 107 10.35 11.99 2.01
CA LYS A 107 11.17 13.11 2.49
C LYS A 107 10.35 14.40 2.46
N PRO A 108 10.67 15.37 3.33
CA PRO A 108 10.00 16.67 3.28
C PRO A 108 10.05 17.30 1.87
N GLY A 109 8.93 17.85 1.40
CA GLY A 109 8.77 18.44 0.07
C GLY A 109 8.37 17.45 -1.03
N VAL A 110 8.33 16.14 -0.76
CA VAL A 110 7.81 15.16 -1.72
C VAL A 110 6.29 15.25 -1.78
N ILE A 111 5.74 15.39 -2.98
CA ILE A 111 4.31 15.29 -3.25
C ILE A 111 4.01 13.84 -3.62
N ALA A 112 3.04 13.23 -2.95
CA ALA A 112 2.61 11.87 -3.22
C ALA A 112 1.10 11.71 -2.96
N ASN A 113 0.54 10.61 -3.48
CA ASN A 113 -0.81 10.21 -3.19
C ASN A 113 -0.82 9.25 -1.99
N PHE A 114 -1.72 9.49 -1.05
CA PHE A 114 -1.88 8.71 0.18
C PHE A 114 -3.31 8.20 0.24
N SER A 115 -3.48 6.88 0.20
CA SER A 115 -4.77 6.21 0.30
C SER A 115 -4.85 5.46 1.62
N GLY A 116 -5.97 5.58 2.31
CA GLY A 116 -6.16 4.88 3.57
C GLY A 116 -7.43 5.28 4.28
N LYS A 117 -7.62 4.67 5.45
CA LYS A 117 -8.74 4.99 6.32
C LYS A 117 -8.43 6.26 7.09
N ALA A 118 -9.30 7.27 6.97
CA ALA A 118 -9.25 8.43 7.84
C ALA A 118 -9.70 8.04 9.25
N ALA A 119 -8.78 8.12 10.22
CA ALA A 119 -9.06 8.04 11.65
C ALA A 119 -8.72 9.40 12.25
N LEU A 120 -9.74 10.17 12.63
CA LEU A 120 -9.57 11.38 13.45
C LEU A 120 -9.24 10.99 14.89
#